data_AF-A0A0L0M9S9-F1
#
_entry.id   AF-A0A0L0M9S9-F1
#
_cell.length_a   1.000
_cell.length_b   1.000
_cell.length_c   1.000
_cell.angle_alpha   90.00
_cell.angle_beta   90.00
_cell.angle_gamma   90.00
#
_symmetry.space_group_name_H-M   'P 1'
#
loop_
_entity.id
_entity.type
_entity.pdbx_description
1 polymer ?
#
loop_
_entity_poly.entity_id
_entity_poly.type
_entity_poly.pdbx_seq_one_letter_code
_entity_poly.pdbx_strand_id
1 'polypeptide(L)'
;MTTRKLGTLTIGQAPRADITPILDAHLHANLPHVHMGVLDNLTRDEIEARYAPQPGNATLISKLLDGSSVIVDKPAVRAVLQDKIDALVSQGCDVVLILCTGEFHGLEGRTAWLVEPDQIVPPTGAAIAGDRQVGIAVCERRPERRSDRRRAAVARPGRGAFDSRLHGLHRAASRDREGRERPAGDSFQRADCATDCGASVMNALLLSNSKGPDGAYLVHALDAIRALTPSGGQSPTDALFVPFAGVTMTWDDYAAKVAEALAPANIALRSLHTFASDADAHAAIAKTQLIVVGGGNTFQLLAQCRSRGLIDAIRNAVRGGVRYLGWSAGAILACPTICTTNDMPIVDPKGFGALDLIDFQINPHYTNALPAGHQGKTRNQRIEEYLAANPQSTVLGLPEGDWLHVADRAVTLQGPHDAVWFTHGAVVQTLASGATVQGPVQGAAR
;
A
#
# COMPACT_ATOMS: atom_id res chain seq x y z
N MET A 1 8.33 40.20 -10.29
CA MET A 1 7.19 39.25 -10.15
C MET A 1 7.06 38.98 -8.66
N THR A 2 5.88 39.20 -8.07
CA THR A 2 5.63 38.83 -6.68
C THR A 2 5.77 37.30 -6.56
N THR A 3 6.66 36.85 -5.68
CA THR A 3 6.84 35.41 -5.43
C THR A 3 5.56 34.88 -4.81
N ARG A 4 4.88 33.97 -5.51
CA ARG A 4 3.63 33.37 -5.02
C ARG A 4 3.90 32.59 -3.73
N LYS A 5 3.05 32.73 -2.72
CA LYS A 5 3.18 32.03 -1.44
C LYS A 5 1.98 31.11 -1.18
N LEU A 6 2.25 29.89 -0.72
CA LEU A 6 1.23 28.87 -0.42
C LEU A 6 0.94 28.82 1.09
N GLY A 7 -0.31 29.01 1.47
CA GLY A 7 -0.81 28.66 2.79
C GLY A 7 -1.42 27.26 2.76
N THR A 8 -1.16 26.44 3.78
CA THR A 8 -1.88 25.18 3.98
C THR A 8 -2.59 25.22 5.32
N LEU A 9 -3.84 24.75 5.33
CA LEU A 9 -4.71 24.80 6.49
C LEU A 9 -5.21 23.40 6.84
N THR A 10 -4.74 22.85 7.96
CA THR A 10 -5.21 21.56 8.50
C THR A 10 -6.22 21.79 9.61
N ILE A 11 -7.21 20.90 9.75
CA ILE A 11 -8.13 20.94 10.90
C ILE A 11 -7.41 20.58 12.20
N GLY A 12 -6.29 19.85 12.13
CA GLY A 12 -5.51 19.46 13.29
C GLY A 12 -4.50 20.52 13.70
N GLN A 13 -3.38 20.06 14.23
CA GLN A 13 -2.19 20.88 14.41
C GLN A 13 -1.27 20.78 13.20
N ALA A 14 -0.53 21.86 12.94
CA ALA A 14 0.47 21.97 11.88
C ALA A 14 1.89 22.17 12.46
N PRO A 15 2.94 21.78 11.71
CA PRO A 15 2.91 21.03 10.44
C PRO A 15 2.57 19.56 10.66
N ARG A 16 1.91 18.93 9.68
CA ARG A 16 1.57 17.49 9.75
C ARG A 16 2.72 16.64 9.26
N ALA A 17 3.28 15.79 10.12
CA ALA A 17 4.39 14.90 9.78
C ALA A 17 4.07 13.91 8.64
N ASP A 18 2.79 13.59 8.42
CA ASP A 18 2.35 12.65 7.38
C ASP A 18 1.87 13.31 6.07
N ILE A 19 1.81 14.65 6.01
CA ILE A 19 1.44 15.39 4.78
C ILE A 19 2.58 16.29 4.31
N THR A 20 3.28 16.94 5.22
CA THR A 20 4.34 17.91 4.88
C THR A 20 5.41 17.31 3.97
N PRO A 21 5.95 16.09 4.23
CA PRO A 21 6.92 15.48 3.32
C PRO A 21 6.39 15.20 1.91
N ILE A 22 5.09 14.92 1.78
CA ILE A 22 4.44 14.69 0.49
C ILE A 22 4.30 16.02 -0.28
N LEU A 23 3.90 17.08 0.41
CA LEU A 23 3.83 18.41 -0.18
C LEU A 23 5.23 18.86 -0.62
N ASP A 24 6.24 18.76 0.25
CA ASP A 24 7.61 19.19 -0.06
C ASP A 24 8.20 18.45 -1.26
N ALA A 25 7.84 17.18 -1.46
CA ALA A 25 8.28 16.39 -2.62
C ALA A 25 7.67 16.87 -3.95
N HIS A 26 6.52 17.56 -3.92
CA HIS A 26 5.80 18.00 -5.12
C HIS A 26 5.80 19.53 -5.32
N LEU A 27 6.12 20.29 -4.28
CA LEU A 27 6.27 21.73 -4.37
C LEU A 27 7.65 22.10 -4.92
N HIS A 28 7.71 23.19 -5.69
CA HIS A 28 8.98 23.71 -6.19
C HIS A 28 9.86 24.16 -5.01
N ALA A 29 11.15 23.81 -5.01
CA ALA A 29 12.08 24.02 -3.88
C ALA A 29 12.14 25.46 -3.35
N ASN A 30 11.84 26.45 -4.20
CA ASN A 30 11.86 27.88 -3.86
C ASN A 30 10.47 28.49 -3.63
N LEU A 31 9.40 27.69 -3.54
CA LEU A 31 8.05 28.19 -3.27
C LEU A 31 7.89 28.45 -1.76
N PRO A 32 7.74 29.72 -1.32
CA PRO A 32 7.48 30.02 0.08
C PRO A 32 6.13 29.43 0.49
N HIS A 33 6.08 28.76 1.63
CA HIS A 33 4.85 28.20 2.14
C HIS A 33 4.74 28.30 3.67
N VAL A 34 3.51 28.28 4.16
CA VAL A 34 3.17 28.32 5.59
C VAL A 34 2.18 27.21 5.90
N HIS A 35 2.41 26.48 6.99
CA HIS A 35 1.47 25.49 7.51
C HIS A 35 0.77 26.05 8.75
N MET A 36 -0.55 26.00 8.75
CA MET A 36 -1.38 26.44 9.86
C MET A 36 -2.42 25.37 10.21
N GLY A 37 -2.60 25.13 11.50
CA GLY A 37 -3.63 24.28 12.06
C GLY A 37 -4.73 25.09 12.73
N VAL A 38 -5.96 24.57 12.64
CA VAL A 38 -7.09 25.09 13.44
C VAL A 38 -6.81 24.91 14.94
N LEU A 39 -6.17 23.81 15.33
CA LEU A 39 -5.90 23.45 16.73
C LEU A 39 -4.48 23.82 17.19
N ASP A 40 -3.74 24.61 16.41
CA ASP A 40 -2.40 25.08 16.80
C ASP A 40 -2.44 25.81 18.15
N ASN A 41 -1.41 25.56 18.97
CA ASN A 41 -1.22 26.15 20.29
C ASN A 41 -2.32 25.82 21.32
N LEU A 42 -3.15 24.79 21.07
CA LEU A 42 -4.12 24.29 22.04
C LEU A 42 -3.66 22.98 22.67
N THR A 43 -3.83 22.87 23.98
CA THR A 43 -3.71 21.61 24.71
C THR A 43 -4.92 20.71 24.46
N ARG A 44 -4.82 19.42 24.80
CA ARG A 44 -5.94 18.47 24.67
C ARG A 44 -7.18 18.93 25.44
N ASP A 45 -6.99 19.39 26.67
CA ASP A 45 -8.09 19.86 27.53
C ASP A 45 -8.78 21.11 26.94
N GLU A 46 -8.01 22.02 26.34
CA GLU A 46 -8.58 23.18 25.64
C GLU A 46 -9.31 22.79 24.35
N ILE A 47 -8.81 21.78 23.63
CA ILE A 47 -9.48 21.26 22.44
C ILE A 47 -10.81 20.62 22.83
N GLU A 48 -10.83 19.82 23.89
CA GLU A 48 -12.05 19.20 24.41
C GLU A 48 -13.03 20.27 24.91
N ALA A 49 -12.56 21.28 25.62
CA ALA A 49 -13.42 22.38 26.09
C ALA A 49 -14.04 23.20 24.95
N ARG A 50 -13.30 23.44 23.86
CA ARG A 50 -13.72 24.36 22.77
C ARG A 50 -14.37 23.66 21.58
N TYR A 51 -14.02 22.41 21.33
CA TYR A 51 -14.39 21.69 20.10
C TYR A 51 -15.01 20.31 20.38
N ALA A 52 -15.42 19.99 21.61
CA ALA A 52 -16.11 18.73 21.92
C ALA A 52 -17.34 18.52 21.01
N PRO A 53 -17.53 17.28 20.50
CA PRO A 53 -18.69 16.91 19.69
C PRO A 53 -20.02 17.26 20.37
N GLN A 54 -20.91 17.94 19.64
CA GLN A 54 -22.27 18.19 20.11
C GLN A 54 -23.25 17.15 19.55
N PRO A 55 -24.25 16.71 20.35
CA PRO A 55 -25.28 15.79 19.87
C PRO A 55 -25.98 16.31 18.61
N GLY A 56 -26.07 15.47 17.57
CA GLY A 56 -26.71 15.81 16.30
C GLY A 56 -25.82 16.53 15.28
N ASN A 57 -24.67 17.06 15.70
CA ASN A 57 -23.72 17.67 14.79
C ASN A 57 -22.84 16.62 14.09
N ALA A 58 -22.35 16.99 12.91
CA ALA A 58 -21.31 16.20 12.25
C ALA A 58 -19.97 16.37 12.98
N THR A 59 -19.18 15.31 13.05
CA THR A 59 -17.85 15.33 13.68
C THR A 59 -16.74 15.16 12.66
N LEU A 60 -15.54 15.59 13.03
CA LEU A 60 -14.30 15.40 12.28
C LEU A 60 -13.29 14.70 13.18
N ILE A 61 -12.53 13.76 12.63
CA ILE A 61 -11.37 13.18 13.32
C ILE A 61 -10.14 13.90 12.80
N SER A 62 -9.32 14.40 13.71
CA SER A 62 -8.10 15.13 13.38
C SER A 62 -6.90 14.64 14.18
N LYS A 63 -5.69 14.89 13.68
CA LYS A 63 -4.43 14.50 14.34
C LYS A 63 -3.74 15.68 15.01
N LEU A 64 -3.12 15.41 16.16
CA LEU A 64 -2.24 16.31 16.89
C LEU A 64 -0.76 16.03 16.57
N LEU A 65 0.14 16.92 16.99
CA LEU A 65 1.59 16.79 16.74
C LEU A 65 2.21 15.57 17.43
N ASP A 66 1.64 15.11 18.54
CA ASP A 66 2.07 13.90 19.25
C ASP A 66 1.61 12.59 18.56
N GLY A 67 0.92 12.71 17.42
CA GLY A 67 0.39 11.58 16.64
C GLY A 67 -0.96 11.06 17.14
N SER A 68 -1.45 11.52 18.29
CA SER A 68 -2.77 11.18 18.80
C SER A 68 -3.88 11.81 17.96
N SER A 69 -5.10 11.27 18.09
CA SER A 69 -6.28 11.80 17.40
C SER A 69 -7.28 12.42 18.38
N VAL A 70 -8.05 13.38 17.87
CA VAL A 70 -9.18 14.02 18.55
C VAL A 70 -10.39 13.99 17.64
N ILE A 71 -11.57 13.88 18.24
CA ILE A 71 -12.85 14.01 17.56
C ILE A 71 -13.39 15.40 17.90
N VAL A 72 -13.63 16.21 16.88
CA VAL A 72 -14.05 17.61 17.02
C VAL A 72 -15.38 17.88 16.32
N ASP A 73 -16.15 18.83 16.86
CA ASP A 73 -17.41 19.30 16.30
C ASP A 73 -17.18 20.08 15.00
N LYS A 74 -17.81 19.66 13.89
CA LYS A 74 -17.63 20.28 12.58
C LYS A 74 -18.13 21.74 12.55
N PRO A 75 -19.32 22.08 13.10
CA PRO A 75 -19.74 23.48 13.22
C PRO A 75 -18.77 24.36 14.02
N ALA A 76 -18.24 23.89 15.15
CA ALA A 76 -17.24 24.64 15.92
C ALA A 76 -15.96 24.91 15.12
N VAL A 77 -15.48 23.91 14.37
CA VAL A 77 -14.34 24.08 13.44
C VAL A 77 -14.67 25.07 12.32
N ARG A 78 -15.87 24.99 11.73
CA ARG A 78 -16.29 25.89 10.65
C ARG A 78 -16.29 27.36 11.12
N ALA A 79 -16.70 27.62 12.37
CA ALA A 79 -16.79 28.96 12.92
C ALA A 79 -15.45 29.70 12.96
N VAL A 80 -14.32 28.98 13.05
CA VAL A 80 -12.97 29.55 13.11
C VAL A 80 -12.18 29.40 11.81
N LEU A 81 -12.71 28.65 10.84
CA LEU A 81 -11.98 28.27 9.63
C LEU A 81 -11.74 29.49 8.72
N GLN A 82 -12.71 30.40 8.64
CA GLN A 82 -12.57 31.65 7.88
C GLN A 82 -11.48 32.55 8.47
N ASP A 83 -11.40 32.68 9.80
CA ASP A 83 -10.37 33.50 10.46
C ASP A 83 -8.97 32.96 10.18
N LYS A 84 -8.82 31.63 10.12
CA LYS A 84 -7.54 30.97 9.77
C LYS A 84 -7.18 31.19 8.31
N ILE A 85 -8.15 31.18 7.40
CA ILE A 85 -7.95 31.55 6.00
C ILE A 85 -7.49 33.00 5.91
N ASP A 86 -8.21 33.93 6.54
CA ASP A 86 -7.88 35.35 6.57
C ASP A 86 -6.48 35.60 7.15
N ALA A 87 -6.08 34.85 8.19
CA ALA A 87 -4.73 34.92 8.76
C ALA A 87 -3.62 34.43 7.80
N LEU A 88 -3.90 33.42 6.97
CA LEU A 88 -2.96 32.99 5.92
C LEU A 88 -2.87 34.05 4.80
N VAL A 89 -4.00 34.64 4.42
CA VAL A 89 -4.04 35.74 3.44
C VAL A 89 -3.28 36.96 3.94
N SER A 90 -3.43 37.35 5.21
CA SER A 90 -2.69 38.46 5.81
C SER A 90 -1.18 38.21 5.90
N GLN A 91 -0.77 36.94 5.94
CA GLN A 91 0.64 36.54 5.83
C GLN A 91 1.17 36.54 4.39
N GLY A 92 0.38 37.03 3.43
CA GLY A 92 0.74 37.16 2.02
C GLY A 92 0.61 35.86 1.23
N CYS A 93 -0.22 34.90 1.67
CA CYS A 93 -0.48 33.70 0.88
C CYS A 93 -1.42 34.04 -0.29
N ASP A 94 -1.00 33.73 -1.51
CA ASP A 94 -1.80 33.91 -2.73
C ASP A 94 -2.69 32.71 -3.03
N VAL A 95 -2.34 31.55 -2.45
CA VAL A 95 -3.10 30.30 -2.55
C VAL A 95 -3.23 29.72 -1.15
N VAL A 96 -4.43 29.30 -0.77
CA VAL A 96 -4.70 28.62 0.49
C VAL A 96 -5.28 27.24 0.20
N LEU A 97 -4.54 26.19 0.55
CA LEU A 97 -4.96 24.80 0.40
C LEU A 97 -5.50 24.26 1.73
N ILE A 98 -6.78 23.88 1.75
CA ILE A 98 -7.36 23.20 2.91
C ILE A 98 -6.97 21.71 2.86
N LEU A 99 -6.35 21.19 3.91
CA LEU A 99 -5.95 19.79 4.03
C LEU A 99 -7.04 18.96 4.73
N CYS A 100 -8.26 19.03 4.21
CA CYS A 100 -9.42 18.32 4.71
C CYS A 100 -10.30 17.82 3.56
N THR A 101 -10.95 16.67 3.75
CA THR A 101 -11.98 16.14 2.84
C THR A 101 -13.39 16.33 3.41
N GLY A 102 -13.55 17.27 4.35
CA GLY A 102 -14.85 17.68 4.85
C GLY A 102 -15.39 18.84 4.03
N GLU A 103 -16.67 18.77 3.66
CA GLU A 103 -17.39 19.89 3.02
C GLU A 103 -17.53 21.08 3.98
N PHE A 104 -17.04 22.27 3.62
CA PHE A 104 -17.27 23.49 4.37
C PHE A 104 -17.83 24.57 3.45
N HIS A 105 -19.11 24.91 3.59
CA HIS A 105 -19.74 25.89 2.72
C HIS A 105 -19.49 27.34 3.19
N GLY A 106 -19.36 28.25 2.24
CA GLY A 106 -19.28 29.70 2.49
C GLY A 106 -17.93 30.18 3.02
N LEU A 107 -16.85 29.48 2.69
CA LEU A 107 -15.49 29.97 2.92
C LEU A 107 -15.05 30.84 1.73
N GLU A 108 -14.31 31.91 2.02
CA GLU A 108 -13.84 32.83 1.00
C GLU A 108 -12.33 33.09 1.16
N GLY A 109 -11.58 32.98 0.07
CA GLY A 109 -10.14 33.30 0.08
C GLY A 109 -9.84 34.80 0.01
N ARG A 110 -10.86 35.67 -0.11
CA ARG A 110 -10.76 37.11 -0.40
C ARG A 110 -9.90 37.38 -1.64
N THR A 111 -8.61 37.66 -1.45
CA THR A 111 -7.62 37.92 -2.50
C THR A 111 -6.81 36.68 -2.88
N ALA A 112 -6.84 35.62 -2.06
CA ALA A 112 -6.16 34.36 -2.31
C ALA A 112 -7.07 33.35 -3.00
N TRP A 113 -6.45 32.45 -3.77
CA TRP A 113 -7.13 31.30 -4.36
C TRP A 113 -7.35 30.24 -3.28
N LEU A 114 -8.61 30.00 -2.92
CA LEU A 114 -8.96 28.94 -2.00
C LEU A 114 -9.07 27.61 -2.75
N VAL A 115 -8.28 26.62 -2.34
CA VAL A 115 -8.28 25.28 -2.90
C VAL A 115 -8.89 24.33 -1.87
N GLU A 116 -10.12 23.89 -2.17
CA GLU A 116 -10.87 22.94 -1.37
C GLU A 116 -10.80 21.55 -2.01
N PRO A 117 -10.14 20.55 -1.39
CA PRO A 117 -10.01 19.23 -1.99
C PRO A 117 -11.36 18.57 -2.31
N ASP A 118 -12.39 18.88 -1.54
CA ASP A 118 -13.73 18.34 -1.76
C ASP A 118 -14.39 18.85 -3.06
N GLN A 119 -13.98 20.00 -3.59
CA GLN A 119 -14.42 20.49 -4.89
C GLN A 119 -13.66 19.85 -6.06
N ILE A 120 -12.59 19.10 -5.79
CA ILE A 120 -11.67 18.55 -6.79
C ILE A 120 -11.72 17.02 -6.80
N VAL A 121 -11.53 16.40 -5.64
CA VAL A 121 -11.33 14.95 -5.50
C VAL A 121 -12.60 14.16 -5.86
N PRO A 122 -13.79 14.43 -5.31
CA PRO A 122 -15.01 13.71 -5.68
C PRO A 122 -15.37 13.84 -7.17
N PRO A 123 -15.37 15.04 -7.80
CA PRO A 123 -15.64 15.15 -9.23
C PRO A 123 -14.59 14.43 -10.10
N THR A 124 -13.31 14.49 -9.71
CA THR A 124 -12.23 13.75 -10.39
C THR A 124 -12.46 12.25 -10.28
N GLY A 125 -12.81 11.76 -9.10
CA GLY A 125 -13.15 10.35 -8.88
C GLY A 125 -14.36 9.91 -9.72
N ALA A 126 -15.40 10.74 -9.79
CA ALA A 126 -16.58 10.48 -10.62
C ALA A 126 -16.22 10.44 -12.11
N ALA A 127 -15.38 11.37 -12.58
CA ALA A 127 -14.93 11.41 -13.97
C ALA A 127 -14.08 10.17 -14.35
N ILE A 128 -13.20 9.72 -13.44
CA ILE A 128 -12.40 8.50 -13.63
C ILE A 128 -13.27 7.24 -13.64
N ALA A 129 -14.28 7.20 -12.76
CA ALA A 129 -15.22 6.08 -12.69
C ALA A 129 -16.06 5.95 -13.98
N GLY A 130 -16.50 7.07 -14.55
CA GLY A 130 -17.48 7.06 -15.64
C GLY A 130 -18.76 6.36 -15.20
N ASP A 131 -19.22 5.39 -15.99
CA ASP A 131 -20.39 4.57 -15.67
C ASP A 131 -20.08 3.35 -14.77
N ARG A 132 -18.82 3.18 -14.35
CA ARG A 132 -18.40 2.03 -13.54
C ARG A 132 -18.77 2.21 -12.07
N GLN A 133 -19.11 1.11 -11.41
CA GLN A 133 -19.36 1.11 -9.98
C GLN A 133 -18.03 1.22 -9.21
N VAL A 134 -17.87 2.31 -8.45
CA VAL A 134 -16.74 2.47 -7.53
C VAL A 134 -17.09 1.81 -6.19
N GLY A 135 -16.33 0.80 -5.81
CA GLY A 135 -16.39 0.19 -4.48
C GLY A 135 -15.40 0.86 -3.53
N ILE A 136 -15.81 1.14 -2.30
CA ILE A 136 -14.89 1.51 -1.22
C ILE A 136 -14.61 0.24 -0.40
N ALA A 137 -13.41 -0.31 -0.53
CA ALA A 137 -12.94 -1.36 0.35
C ALA A 137 -12.42 -0.72 1.66
N VAL A 138 -13.16 -0.89 2.74
CA VAL A 138 -12.74 -0.43 4.07
C VAL A 138 -12.21 -1.65 4.83
N CYS A 139 -10.92 -1.64 5.20
CA CYS A 139 -10.41 -2.57 6.21
C CYS A 139 -10.92 -2.09 7.58
N GLU A 140 -12.10 -2.54 8.01
CA GLU A 140 -12.66 -2.10 9.29
C GLU A 140 -12.00 -2.80 10.49
N ARG A 141 -11.62 -2.00 11.50
CA ARG A 141 -11.44 -2.46 12.89
C ARG A 141 -12.36 -1.80 13.92
N ARG A 142 -13.27 -0.88 13.55
CA ARG A 142 -14.35 -0.39 14.44
C ARG A 142 -15.54 0.18 13.64
N PRO A 143 -16.78 0.10 14.19
CA PRO A 143 -17.96 0.61 13.51
C PRO A 143 -18.14 2.10 13.82
N GLU A 144 -17.98 2.96 12.80
CA GLU A 144 -18.54 4.31 12.86
C GLU A 144 -19.30 4.63 11.57
N ARG A 145 -20.44 5.29 11.77
CA ARG A 145 -21.54 5.65 10.85
C ARG A 145 -21.14 6.54 9.65
N ARG A 146 -19.89 6.49 9.21
CA ARG A 146 -19.30 7.36 8.17
C ARG A 146 -19.31 6.72 6.78
N SER A 147 -19.37 5.38 6.70
CA SER A 147 -19.45 4.64 5.43
C SER A 147 -20.73 4.98 4.65
N ASP A 148 -21.84 5.25 5.34
CA ASP A 148 -23.11 5.57 4.70
C ASP A 148 -23.11 6.91 3.95
N ARG A 149 -22.43 7.95 4.48
CA ARG A 149 -22.34 9.25 3.78
C ARG A 149 -21.40 9.24 2.57
N ARG A 150 -20.28 8.50 2.63
CA ARG A 150 -19.40 8.33 1.46
C ARG A 150 -20.03 7.46 0.38
N ARG A 151 -20.81 6.44 0.77
CA ARG A 151 -21.64 5.67 -0.17
C ARG A 151 -22.68 6.58 -0.86
N ALA A 152 -23.30 7.50 -0.12
CA ALA A 152 -24.27 8.45 -0.69
C ALA A 152 -23.64 9.46 -1.67
N ALA A 153 -22.44 9.98 -1.39
CA ALA A 153 -21.76 10.93 -2.29
C ALA A 153 -21.28 10.30 -3.62
N VAL A 154 -21.03 8.98 -3.63
CA VAL A 154 -20.70 8.21 -4.84
C VAL A 154 -21.96 7.66 -5.53
N ALA A 155 -23.08 7.57 -4.81
CA ALA A 155 -24.37 7.16 -5.36
C ALA A 155 -25.06 8.33 -6.09
N ARG A 156 -24.69 8.50 -7.38
CA ARG A 156 -25.36 9.32 -8.41
C ARG A 156 -25.61 10.80 -8.04
N PRO A 157 -24.97 11.75 -8.74
CA PRO A 157 -25.58 13.07 -8.88
C PRO A 157 -26.86 12.88 -9.69
N GLY A 158 -28.01 13.19 -9.07
CA GLY A 158 -29.27 13.31 -9.79
C GLY A 158 -29.10 14.30 -10.94
N ARG A 159 -29.61 13.94 -12.12
CA ARG A 159 -29.76 14.89 -13.23
C ARG A 159 -30.63 16.05 -12.75
N GLY A 160 -30.02 17.21 -12.50
CA GLY A 160 -30.74 18.41 -12.07
C GLY A 160 -29.83 19.62 -11.96
N ALA A 161 -29.96 20.52 -12.95
CA ALA A 161 -29.46 21.89 -12.99
C ALA A 161 -27.93 22.10 -12.87
N PHE A 162 -27.26 22.13 -14.03
CA PHE A 162 -26.09 22.98 -14.22
C PHE A 162 -26.52 24.44 -13.99
N ASP A 163 -26.06 25.07 -12.91
CA ASP A 163 -26.14 26.52 -12.74
C ASP A 163 -25.23 27.19 -13.77
N SER A 164 -25.84 28.05 -14.56
CA SER A 164 -25.29 28.78 -15.69
C SER A 164 -24.35 29.89 -15.23
N ARG A 165 -23.08 29.59 -14.92
CA ARG A 165 -22.01 30.62 -14.77
C ARG A 165 -20.64 30.27 -15.36
N LEU A 166 -20.55 29.27 -16.22
CA LEU A 166 -19.35 29.00 -17.02
C LEU A 166 -19.68 29.22 -18.51
N HIS A 167 -19.77 30.49 -18.91
CA HIS A 167 -19.71 30.91 -20.30
C HIS A 167 -18.48 31.79 -20.49
N GLY A 168 -17.44 31.18 -21.02
CA GLY A 168 -16.20 31.86 -21.35
C GLY A 168 -15.14 30.83 -21.61
N LEU A 169 -15.16 30.26 -22.82
CA LEU A 169 -14.08 29.58 -23.56
C LEU A 169 -14.67 28.47 -24.42
N HIS A 170 -15.28 28.83 -25.55
CA HIS A 170 -15.33 28.02 -26.77
C HIS A 170 -15.88 28.87 -27.92
N ARG A 171 -15.01 29.69 -28.53
CA ARG A 171 -15.16 30.16 -29.91
C ARG A 171 -13.80 30.11 -30.58
N ALA A 172 -13.60 29.10 -31.40
CA ALA A 172 -12.83 29.10 -32.64
C ALA A 172 -12.45 27.65 -32.96
N ALA A 173 -13.20 27.02 -33.86
CA ALA A 173 -12.79 25.95 -34.79
C ALA A 173 -13.99 25.03 -35.09
N SER A 174 -15.00 25.58 -35.77
CA SER A 174 -16.03 24.79 -36.46
C SER A 174 -16.39 25.47 -37.79
N ARG A 175 -15.51 25.25 -38.76
CA ARG A 175 -15.69 25.30 -40.22
C ARG A 175 -14.72 24.20 -40.69
N ASP A 176 -15.13 23.06 -41.22
CA ASP A 176 -16.12 22.80 -42.25
C ASP A 176 -16.80 21.44 -42.02
N ARG A 177 -18.11 21.39 -42.29
CA ARG A 177 -18.89 20.16 -42.45
C ARG A 177 -19.61 20.30 -43.78
N GLU A 178 -19.09 19.67 -44.82
CA GLU A 178 -19.89 19.31 -45.99
C GLU A 178 -19.48 17.93 -46.51
N GLY A 179 -20.49 17.08 -46.67
CA GLY A 179 -20.55 16.04 -47.69
C GLY A 179 -19.68 14.80 -47.52
N ARG A 180 -20.28 13.69 -47.06
CA ARG A 180 -20.59 12.55 -47.94
C ARG A 180 -21.25 11.38 -47.19
N GLU A 181 -22.15 10.76 -47.94
CA GLU A 181 -23.05 9.68 -47.60
C GLU A 181 -22.33 8.37 -47.23
N ARG A 182 -22.99 7.56 -46.41
CA ARG A 182 -22.63 6.17 -46.14
C ARG A 182 -23.17 5.27 -47.27
N PRO A 183 -22.43 4.24 -47.71
CA PRO A 183 -23.03 3.02 -48.22
C PRO A 183 -23.07 1.93 -47.13
N ALA A 184 -24.13 1.14 -47.21
CA ALA A 184 -24.38 -0.05 -46.42
C ALA A 184 -23.56 -1.25 -46.93
N GLY A 185 -23.30 -2.19 -46.01
CA GLY A 185 -22.84 -3.54 -46.33
C GLY A 185 -21.34 -3.74 -46.18
N ASP A 186 -20.91 -4.26 -45.03
CA ASP A 186 -20.33 -5.59 -45.05
C ASP A 186 -20.34 -6.23 -43.66
N SER A 187 -20.77 -7.48 -43.63
CA SER A 187 -20.85 -8.35 -42.47
C SER A 187 -19.44 -8.71 -42.00
N PHE A 188 -19.03 -8.18 -40.85
CA PHE A 188 -17.92 -8.75 -40.09
C PHE A 188 -18.47 -9.44 -38.83
N GLN A 189 -18.23 -10.75 -38.80
CA GLN A 189 -18.55 -11.68 -37.73
C GLN A 189 -18.07 -11.12 -36.39
N ARG A 190 -18.98 -11.14 -35.39
CA ARG A 190 -18.60 -11.01 -33.98
C ARG A 190 -17.66 -12.17 -33.66
N ALA A 191 -16.37 -11.88 -33.54
CA ALA A 191 -15.50 -12.66 -32.70
C ALA A 191 -15.94 -12.38 -31.27
N ASP A 192 -16.62 -13.35 -30.66
CA ASP A 192 -16.84 -13.41 -29.23
C ASP A 192 -15.47 -13.48 -28.52
N CYS A 193 -14.87 -12.32 -28.29
CA CYS A 193 -13.78 -12.18 -27.34
C CYS A 193 -14.43 -11.96 -25.98
N ALA A 194 -14.86 -13.06 -25.36
CA ALA A 194 -15.00 -13.13 -23.92
C ALA A 194 -13.59 -13.04 -23.31
N THR A 195 -13.01 -11.84 -23.29
CA THR A 195 -11.87 -11.54 -22.43
C THR A 195 -12.40 -11.48 -21.01
N ASP A 196 -12.23 -12.61 -20.34
CA ASP A 196 -12.25 -12.83 -18.91
C ASP A 196 -11.87 -11.56 -18.13
N CYS A 197 -12.88 -10.80 -17.69
CA CYS A 197 -12.72 -9.79 -16.66
C CYS A 197 -12.68 -10.51 -15.30
N GLY A 198 -11.66 -11.35 -15.11
CA GLY A 198 -11.32 -11.91 -13.82
C GLY A 198 -10.85 -10.79 -12.91
N ALA A 199 -11.47 -10.64 -11.75
CA ALA A 199 -10.90 -9.83 -10.68
C ALA A 199 -9.44 -10.27 -10.50
N SER A 200 -8.50 -9.34 -10.53
CA SER A 200 -7.08 -9.67 -10.43
C SER A 200 -6.79 -10.38 -9.10
N VAL A 201 -6.58 -11.69 -9.17
CA VAL A 201 -6.25 -12.58 -8.04
C VAL A 201 -4.76 -12.42 -7.72
N MET A 202 -4.42 -12.08 -6.48
CA MET A 202 -3.01 -12.07 -6.04
C MET A 202 -2.42 -13.48 -6.19
N ASN A 203 -1.21 -13.61 -6.73
CA ASN A 203 -0.55 -14.92 -6.86
C ASN A 203 0.90 -14.83 -6.38
N ALA A 204 1.22 -15.53 -5.30
CA ALA A 204 2.54 -15.45 -4.67
C ALA A 204 3.10 -16.83 -4.26
N LEU A 205 4.41 -16.95 -4.32
CA LEU A 205 5.15 -18.09 -3.76
C LEU A 205 6.12 -17.57 -2.70
N LEU A 206 5.96 -18.05 -1.46
CA LEU A 206 6.73 -17.63 -0.29
C LEU A 206 7.52 -18.82 0.25
N LEU A 207 8.80 -18.91 -0.11
CA LEU A 207 9.66 -20.04 0.23
C LEU A 207 10.37 -19.79 1.55
N SER A 208 10.54 -20.84 2.35
CA SER A 208 11.30 -20.73 3.59
C SER A 208 12.77 -20.40 3.34
N ASN A 209 13.39 -21.07 2.37
CA ASN A 209 14.82 -20.99 2.10
C ASN A 209 15.13 -21.12 0.60
N SER A 210 16.40 -20.94 0.24
CA SER A 210 16.84 -20.88 -1.17
C SER A 210 17.54 -22.13 -1.67
N LYS A 211 17.80 -23.13 -0.82
CA LYS A 211 18.64 -24.29 -1.18
C LYS A 211 18.01 -25.59 -0.69
N GLY A 212 18.04 -26.61 -1.53
CA GLY A 212 17.66 -27.96 -1.13
C GLY A 212 18.78 -28.66 -0.32
N PRO A 213 18.55 -29.92 0.10
CA PRO A 213 19.57 -30.75 0.74
C PRO A 213 20.82 -30.99 -0.12
N ASP A 214 20.69 -30.92 -1.44
CA ASP A 214 21.78 -31.00 -2.43
C ASP A 214 22.63 -29.71 -2.50
N GLY A 215 22.22 -28.65 -1.81
CA GLY A 215 22.86 -27.34 -1.81
C GLY A 215 22.59 -26.51 -3.06
N ALA A 216 21.85 -27.04 -4.03
CA ALA A 216 21.54 -26.36 -5.28
C ALA A 216 20.52 -25.23 -5.05
N TYR A 217 20.69 -24.13 -5.79
CA TYR A 217 19.93 -22.90 -5.56
C TYR A 217 18.56 -22.95 -6.25
N LEU A 218 17.48 -22.81 -5.49
CA LEU A 218 16.06 -22.82 -5.90
C LEU A 218 15.54 -24.09 -6.61
N VAL A 219 16.38 -25.10 -6.82
CA VAL A 219 16.01 -26.34 -7.52
C VAL A 219 14.82 -27.05 -6.89
N HIS A 220 14.79 -27.15 -5.54
CA HIS A 220 13.71 -27.83 -4.80
C HIS A 220 12.30 -27.24 -5.05
N ALA A 221 12.22 -25.99 -5.50
CA ALA A 221 10.97 -25.28 -5.75
C ALA A 221 10.79 -24.91 -7.23
N LEU A 222 11.63 -25.41 -8.14
CA LEU A 222 11.64 -24.98 -9.54
C LEU A 222 10.29 -25.24 -10.24
N ASP A 223 9.64 -26.37 -9.96
CA ASP A 223 8.33 -26.69 -10.54
C ASP A 223 7.23 -25.75 -10.00
N ALA A 224 7.27 -25.40 -8.72
CA ALA A 224 6.35 -24.42 -8.13
C ALA A 224 6.59 -23.00 -8.70
N ILE A 225 7.86 -22.63 -8.94
CA ILE A 225 8.22 -21.37 -9.59
C ILE A 225 7.74 -21.35 -11.04
N ARG A 226 7.88 -22.45 -11.79
CA ARG A 226 7.32 -22.60 -13.14
C ARG A 226 5.80 -22.46 -13.14
N ALA A 227 5.11 -22.95 -12.11
CA ALA A 227 3.67 -22.79 -12.00
C ALA A 227 3.23 -21.33 -11.75
N LEU A 228 4.13 -20.44 -11.30
CA LEU A 228 3.84 -19.00 -11.25
C LEU A 228 3.82 -18.38 -12.65
N THR A 229 4.59 -18.89 -13.61
CA THR A 229 4.68 -18.28 -14.94
C THR A 229 3.52 -18.73 -15.85
N PRO A 230 3.04 -17.89 -16.78
CA PRO A 230 1.99 -18.29 -17.72
C PRO A 230 2.40 -19.53 -18.53
N SER A 231 1.54 -20.56 -18.53
CA SER A 231 1.80 -21.80 -19.27
C SER A 231 1.70 -21.57 -20.79
N GLY A 232 2.61 -22.15 -21.56
CA GLY A 232 2.54 -22.20 -23.03
C GLY A 232 3.09 -20.99 -23.78
N GLY A 233 3.66 -19.99 -23.10
CA GLY A 233 4.35 -18.87 -23.75
C GLY A 233 5.74 -19.25 -24.23
N GLN A 234 6.08 -18.93 -25.50
CA GLN A 234 7.46 -19.02 -25.99
C GLN A 234 8.34 -17.89 -25.42
N SER A 235 7.75 -16.74 -25.08
CA SER A 235 8.46 -15.60 -24.52
C SER A 235 8.70 -15.76 -23.02
N PRO A 236 9.88 -15.36 -22.51
CA PRO A 236 10.15 -15.35 -21.08
C PRO A 236 9.18 -14.45 -20.30
N THR A 237 8.88 -14.84 -19.06
CA THR A 237 8.13 -13.97 -18.13
C THR A 237 9.03 -12.83 -17.68
N ASP A 238 8.60 -11.59 -17.93
CA ASP A 238 9.33 -10.40 -17.48
C ASP A 238 9.23 -10.27 -15.95
N ALA A 239 10.39 -10.16 -15.31
CA ALA A 239 10.48 -10.12 -13.87
C ALA A 239 11.48 -9.07 -13.36
N LEU A 240 11.12 -8.42 -12.25
CA LEU A 240 12.01 -7.52 -11.53
C LEU A 240 12.58 -8.18 -10.29
N PHE A 241 13.91 -8.13 -10.14
CA PHE A 241 14.59 -8.67 -8.97
C PHE A 241 14.87 -7.58 -7.93
N VAL A 242 14.55 -7.86 -6.67
CA VAL A 242 14.84 -7.03 -5.50
C VAL A 242 16.05 -7.64 -4.76
N PRO A 243 17.28 -7.11 -4.96
CA PRO A 243 18.51 -7.73 -4.47
C PRO A 243 18.91 -7.29 -3.06
N PHE A 244 18.18 -6.36 -2.45
CA PHE A 244 18.67 -5.55 -1.34
C PHE A 244 18.90 -6.29 -0.02
N ALA A 245 18.45 -7.54 0.08
CA ALA A 245 18.80 -8.41 1.20
C ALA A 245 20.28 -8.86 1.16
N GLY A 246 20.92 -8.82 -0.02
CA GLY A 246 22.34 -9.17 -0.19
C GLY A 246 23.26 -8.18 0.51
N VAL A 247 24.13 -8.68 1.39
CA VAL A 247 25.09 -7.89 2.18
C VAL A 247 26.54 -8.22 1.82
N THR A 248 26.88 -9.51 1.73
CA THR A 248 28.27 -10.00 1.52
C THR A 248 28.61 -10.30 0.06
N MET A 249 27.67 -10.07 -0.86
CA MET A 249 27.88 -10.16 -2.30
C MET A 249 27.32 -8.89 -2.95
N THR A 250 27.89 -8.52 -4.10
CA THR A 250 27.35 -7.39 -4.86
C THR A 250 25.95 -7.74 -5.35
N TRP A 251 25.12 -6.71 -5.57
CA TRP A 251 23.78 -6.91 -6.10
C TRP A 251 23.78 -7.36 -7.56
N ASP A 252 24.83 -7.05 -8.32
CA ASP A 252 25.08 -7.55 -9.68
C ASP A 252 25.34 -9.06 -9.66
N ASP A 253 26.28 -9.53 -8.82
CA ASP A 253 26.58 -10.96 -8.67
C ASP A 253 25.35 -11.72 -8.17
N TYR A 254 24.59 -11.10 -7.25
CA TYR A 254 23.36 -11.70 -6.76
C TYR A 254 22.31 -11.82 -7.87
N ALA A 255 22.11 -10.76 -8.66
CA ALA A 255 21.19 -10.77 -9.78
C ALA A 255 21.57 -11.81 -10.84
N ALA A 256 22.85 -11.92 -11.19
CA ALA A 256 23.35 -12.91 -12.15
C ALA A 256 23.07 -14.34 -11.66
N LYS A 257 23.38 -14.63 -10.39
CA LYS A 257 23.10 -15.93 -9.78
C LYS A 257 21.62 -16.30 -9.79
N VAL A 258 20.74 -15.34 -9.48
CA VAL A 258 19.29 -15.59 -9.50
C VAL A 258 18.78 -15.76 -10.94
N ALA A 259 19.31 -14.99 -11.90
CA ALA A 259 18.96 -15.14 -13.31
C ALA A 259 19.31 -16.54 -13.84
N GLU A 260 20.49 -17.06 -13.51
CA GLU A 260 20.89 -18.43 -13.87
C GLU A 260 19.93 -19.47 -13.28
N ALA A 261 19.59 -19.34 -11.98
CA ALA A 261 18.71 -20.29 -11.30
C ALA A 261 17.26 -20.26 -11.82
N LEU A 262 16.79 -19.10 -12.32
CA LEU A 262 15.43 -18.94 -12.84
C LEU A 262 15.31 -19.13 -14.36
N ALA A 263 16.42 -19.22 -15.09
CA ALA A 263 16.41 -19.47 -16.53
C ALA A 263 15.63 -20.75 -16.92
N PRO A 264 15.73 -21.88 -16.19
CA PRO A 264 14.92 -23.07 -16.48
C PRO A 264 13.41 -22.86 -16.28
N ALA A 265 12.98 -21.81 -15.59
CA ALA A 265 11.57 -21.43 -15.45
C ALA A 265 11.10 -20.44 -16.52
N ASN A 266 11.94 -20.15 -17.53
CA ASN A 266 11.70 -19.19 -18.59
C ASN A 266 11.37 -17.78 -18.04
N ILE A 267 12.15 -17.31 -17.06
CA ILE A 267 12.01 -15.99 -16.44
C ILE A 267 13.18 -15.10 -16.89
N ALA A 268 12.86 -13.92 -17.41
CA ALA A 268 13.85 -12.89 -17.74
C ALA A 268 13.88 -11.86 -16.61
N LEU A 269 15.02 -11.76 -15.91
CA LEU A 269 15.18 -10.84 -14.79
C LEU A 269 15.86 -9.54 -15.19
N ARG A 270 15.35 -8.44 -14.64
CA ARG A 270 16.07 -7.17 -14.51
C ARG A 270 16.12 -6.75 -13.04
N SER A 271 17.31 -6.45 -12.52
CA SER A 271 17.45 -6.11 -11.10
C SER A 271 17.15 -4.65 -10.83
N LEU A 272 16.37 -4.37 -9.79
CA LEU A 272 15.92 -3.02 -9.43
C LEU A 272 17.07 -2.05 -9.11
N HIS A 273 18.20 -2.55 -8.63
CA HIS A 273 19.35 -1.69 -8.32
C HIS A 273 20.04 -1.09 -9.56
N THR A 274 19.75 -1.61 -10.76
CA THR A 274 20.33 -1.15 -12.03
C THR A 274 19.58 0.03 -12.65
N PHE A 275 18.45 0.44 -12.08
CA PHE A 275 17.70 1.59 -12.57
C PHE A 275 18.41 2.89 -12.18
N ALA A 276 18.44 3.85 -13.11
CA ALA A 276 19.10 5.14 -12.91
C ALA A 276 18.38 6.02 -11.87
N SER A 277 17.07 5.83 -11.68
CA SER A 277 16.27 6.57 -10.72
C SER A 277 15.19 5.69 -10.09
N ASP A 278 14.74 6.06 -8.88
CA ASP A 278 13.63 5.38 -8.20
C ASP A 278 12.32 5.53 -8.99
N ALA A 279 12.13 6.65 -9.70
CA ALA A 279 10.97 6.86 -10.57
C ALA A 279 10.90 5.82 -11.70
N ASP A 280 12.04 5.51 -12.33
CA ASP A 280 12.11 4.48 -13.37
C ASP A 280 11.87 3.08 -12.80
N ALA A 281 12.39 2.81 -11.61
CA ALA A 281 12.15 1.55 -10.90
C ALA A 281 10.65 1.37 -10.57
N HIS A 282 9.97 2.43 -10.11
CA HIS A 282 8.53 2.40 -9.82
C HIS A 282 7.71 2.19 -11.10
N ALA A 283 8.09 2.87 -12.19
CA ALA A 283 7.44 2.68 -13.49
C ALA A 283 7.62 1.27 -14.05
N ALA A 284 8.76 0.61 -13.78
CA ALA A 284 8.98 -0.78 -14.15
C ALA A 284 8.14 -1.73 -13.30
N ILE A 285 8.05 -1.50 -11.98
CA ILE A 285 7.21 -2.31 -11.07
C ILE A 285 5.75 -2.33 -11.54
N ALA A 286 5.23 -1.21 -12.04
CA ALA A 286 3.86 -1.13 -12.55
C ALA A 286 3.61 -1.91 -13.85
N LYS A 287 4.67 -2.36 -14.55
CA LYS A 287 4.58 -3.01 -15.87
C LYS A 287 5.05 -4.46 -15.87
N THR A 288 5.82 -4.87 -14.87
CA THR A 288 6.38 -6.22 -14.82
C THR A 288 5.31 -7.27 -14.53
N GLN A 289 5.59 -8.52 -14.87
CA GLN A 289 4.66 -9.64 -14.65
C GLN A 289 4.92 -10.36 -13.32
N LEU A 290 6.16 -10.25 -12.81
CA LEU A 290 6.62 -10.94 -11.61
C LEU A 290 7.64 -10.08 -10.84
N ILE A 291 7.48 -10.00 -9.53
CA ILE A 291 8.47 -9.42 -8.62
C ILE A 291 9.14 -10.56 -7.86
N VAL A 292 10.47 -10.61 -7.93
CA VAL A 292 11.30 -11.61 -7.28
C VAL A 292 12.10 -10.94 -6.15
N VAL A 293 11.97 -11.42 -4.92
CA VAL A 293 12.64 -10.85 -3.75
C VAL A 293 13.61 -11.85 -3.13
N GLY A 294 14.89 -11.47 -3.13
CA GLY A 294 15.95 -12.32 -2.62
C GLY A 294 16.00 -12.45 -1.10
N GLY A 295 16.56 -13.58 -0.64
CA GLY A 295 16.99 -13.80 0.74
C GLY A 295 18.29 -13.08 1.08
N GLY A 296 18.64 -13.06 2.37
CA GLY A 296 19.78 -12.30 2.90
C GLY A 296 19.38 -11.69 4.24
N ASN A 297 19.81 -10.45 4.54
CA ASN A 297 19.39 -9.78 5.77
C ASN A 297 18.08 -9.00 5.58
N THR A 298 17.06 -9.35 6.36
CA THR A 298 15.71 -8.79 6.31
C THR A 298 15.66 -7.31 6.70
N PHE A 299 16.48 -6.87 7.67
CA PHE A 299 16.53 -5.47 8.08
C PHE A 299 17.11 -4.58 6.97
N GLN A 300 18.19 -5.02 6.32
CA GLN A 300 18.78 -4.35 5.15
C GLN A 300 17.78 -4.30 3.99
N LEU A 301 17.11 -5.41 3.70
CA LEU A 301 16.07 -5.48 2.67
C LEU A 301 14.98 -4.44 2.92
N LEU A 302 14.40 -4.41 4.13
CA LEU A 302 13.35 -3.47 4.47
C LEU A 302 13.84 -2.01 4.43
N ALA A 303 15.04 -1.74 4.95
CA ALA A 303 15.63 -0.40 4.96
C ALA A 303 15.79 0.17 3.55
N GLN A 304 16.36 -0.62 2.62
CA GLN A 304 16.56 -0.24 1.23
C GLN A 304 15.26 -0.10 0.46
N CYS A 305 14.32 -1.05 0.64
CA CYS A 305 13.01 -0.94 0.01
C CYS A 305 12.26 0.29 0.49
N ARG A 306 12.35 0.64 1.78
CA ARG A 306 11.69 1.82 2.35
C ARG A 306 12.31 3.12 1.88
N SER A 307 13.64 3.25 1.91
CA SER A 307 14.32 4.49 1.50
C SER A 307 14.08 4.84 0.03
N ARG A 308 13.84 3.82 -0.81
CA ARG A 308 13.54 3.94 -2.25
C ARG A 308 12.04 4.00 -2.58
N GLY A 309 11.17 4.06 -1.56
CA GLY A 309 9.71 4.09 -1.75
C GLY A 309 9.11 2.83 -2.38
N LEU A 310 9.80 1.69 -2.33
CA LEU A 310 9.40 0.45 -3.01
C LEU A 310 8.32 -0.33 -2.26
N ILE A 311 8.12 -0.08 -0.97
CA ILE A 311 7.15 -0.82 -0.13
C ILE A 311 5.74 -0.69 -0.69
N ASP A 312 5.27 0.55 -0.89
CA ASP A 312 3.92 0.78 -1.42
C ASP A 312 3.83 0.42 -2.90
N ALA A 313 4.89 0.67 -3.68
CA ALA A 313 4.93 0.32 -5.10
C ALA A 313 4.77 -1.20 -5.32
N ILE A 314 5.56 -2.02 -4.62
CA ILE A 314 5.49 -3.49 -4.70
C ILE A 314 4.14 -3.97 -4.16
N ARG A 315 3.70 -3.49 -3.00
CA ARG A 315 2.40 -3.89 -2.41
C ARG A 315 1.25 -3.67 -3.38
N ASN A 316 1.19 -2.47 -3.97
CA ASN A 316 0.10 -2.10 -4.87
C ASN A 316 0.16 -2.88 -6.19
N ALA A 317 1.35 -3.11 -6.74
CA ALA A 317 1.54 -3.92 -7.94
C ALA A 317 1.08 -5.37 -7.71
N VAL A 318 1.48 -5.98 -6.60
CA VAL A 318 1.11 -7.38 -6.29
C VAL A 318 -0.39 -7.52 -6.03
N ARG A 319 -0.99 -6.60 -5.27
CA ARG A 319 -2.45 -6.54 -5.10
C ARG A 319 -3.19 -6.23 -6.41
N GLY A 320 -2.51 -5.61 -7.37
CA GLY A 320 -2.99 -5.34 -8.73
C GLY A 320 -2.76 -6.47 -9.73
N GLY A 321 -2.22 -7.63 -9.31
CA GLY A 321 -2.09 -8.84 -10.14
C GLY A 321 -0.68 -9.18 -10.58
N VAL A 322 0.32 -8.38 -10.23
CA VAL A 322 1.72 -8.75 -10.43
C VAL A 322 2.04 -9.93 -9.51
N ARG A 323 2.67 -10.97 -10.05
CA ARG A 323 3.03 -12.15 -9.27
C ARG A 323 4.16 -11.83 -8.31
N TYR A 324 4.25 -12.57 -7.21
CA TYR A 324 5.33 -12.41 -6.23
C TYR A 324 6.06 -13.72 -5.98
N LEU A 325 7.39 -13.69 -6.00
CA LEU A 325 8.25 -14.78 -5.59
C LEU A 325 9.21 -14.26 -4.54
N GLY A 326 9.20 -14.82 -3.33
CA GLY A 326 10.14 -14.43 -2.28
C GLY A 326 10.62 -15.63 -1.49
N TRP A 327 11.90 -15.65 -1.12
CA TRP A 327 12.46 -16.69 -0.25
C TRP A 327 13.16 -16.08 0.97
N SER A 328 13.08 -16.75 2.12
CA SER A 328 13.73 -16.32 3.36
C SER A 328 13.33 -14.87 3.72
N ALA A 329 14.25 -13.90 3.71
CA ALA A 329 13.96 -12.48 3.87
C ALA A 329 12.84 -11.97 2.94
N GLY A 330 12.79 -12.45 1.69
CA GLY A 330 11.73 -12.12 0.75
C GLY A 330 10.36 -12.70 1.13
N ALA A 331 10.30 -13.87 1.77
CA ALA A 331 9.05 -14.39 2.31
C ALA A 331 8.56 -13.57 3.52
N ILE A 332 9.49 -13.16 4.39
CA ILE A 332 9.19 -12.28 5.52
C ILE A 332 8.69 -10.90 5.04
N LEU A 333 9.28 -10.35 3.97
CA LEU A 333 8.88 -9.06 3.44
C LEU A 333 7.40 -9.03 2.98
N ALA A 334 6.84 -10.18 2.59
CA ALA A 334 5.43 -10.32 2.22
C ALA A 334 4.46 -10.23 3.43
N CYS A 335 4.95 -10.41 4.65
CA CYS A 335 4.14 -10.40 5.87
C CYS A 335 3.73 -8.96 6.29
N PRO A 336 2.86 -8.79 7.30
CA PRO A 336 2.55 -7.48 7.87
C PRO A 336 3.77 -6.75 8.44
N THR A 337 4.68 -7.48 9.11
CA THR A 337 5.93 -6.91 9.65
C THR A 337 7.09 -7.90 9.55
N ILE A 338 8.31 -7.40 9.75
CA ILE A 338 9.51 -8.25 9.80
C ILE A 338 9.81 -8.85 11.19
N CYS A 339 8.90 -8.70 12.17
CA CYS A 339 9.17 -9.02 13.58
C CYS A 339 9.47 -10.50 13.89
N THR A 340 9.19 -11.40 12.95
CA THR A 340 9.45 -12.84 13.07
C THR A 340 10.67 -13.30 12.27
N THR A 341 11.51 -12.35 11.79
CA THR A 341 12.82 -12.69 11.20
C THR A 341 13.77 -13.30 12.23
N ASN A 342 14.67 -14.16 11.76
CA ASN A 342 15.77 -14.70 12.57
C ASN A 342 17.04 -13.85 12.47
N ASP A 343 17.01 -12.84 11.62
CA ASP A 343 18.20 -12.06 11.29
C ASP A 343 18.63 -11.15 12.43
N MET A 344 19.92 -10.89 12.50
CA MET A 344 20.48 -9.85 13.34
C MET A 344 20.09 -8.46 12.80
N PRO A 345 19.67 -7.50 13.65
CA PRO A 345 19.30 -6.14 13.24
C PRO A 345 20.54 -5.29 12.94
N ILE A 346 21.20 -5.57 11.81
CA ILE A 346 22.46 -4.91 11.42
C ILE A 346 22.28 -3.45 10.96
N VAL A 347 21.06 -3.06 10.60
CA VAL A 347 20.67 -1.70 10.23
C VAL A 347 19.27 -1.38 10.77
N ASP A 348 18.97 -0.09 10.95
CA ASP A 348 17.64 0.37 11.35
C ASP A 348 16.75 0.64 10.12
N PRO A 349 15.68 -0.14 9.90
CA PRO A 349 14.77 0.03 8.77
C PRO A 349 13.77 1.17 8.95
N LYS A 350 13.85 1.94 10.04
CA LYS A 350 12.93 3.05 10.38
C LYS A 350 11.49 2.58 10.54
N GLY A 351 11.32 1.44 11.21
CA GLY A 351 10.05 0.77 11.49
C GLY A 351 9.96 -0.62 10.86
N PHE A 352 9.09 -1.48 11.40
CA PHE A 352 9.06 -2.91 11.04
C PHE A 352 7.93 -3.32 10.08
N GLY A 353 7.00 -2.41 9.74
CA GLY A 353 5.94 -2.70 8.78
C GLY A 353 6.49 -3.04 7.39
N ALA A 354 5.99 -4.11 6.79
CA ALA A 354 6.47 -4.66 5.52
C ALA A 354 5.36 -4.58 4.43
N LEU A 355 5.25 -5.55 3.52
CA LEU A 355 4.33 -5.45 2.38
C LEU A 355 2.89 -5.78 2.73
N ASP A 356 2.60 -6.48 3.82
CA ASP A 356 1.21 -6.77 4.23
C ASP A 356 0.40 -7.48 3.11
N LEU A 357 1.02 -8.47 2.46
CA LEU A 357 0.39 -9.26 1.39
C LEU A 357 -0.41 -10.44 1.95
N ILE A 358 -0.01 -10.96 3.12
CA ILE A 358 -0.72 -12.00 3.88
C ILE A 358 -1.06 -11.48 5.28
N ASP A 359 -1.99 -12.14 5.99
CA ASP A 359 -2.55 -11.69 7.26
C ASP A 359 -1.95 -12.33 8.52
N PHE A 360 -0.87 -13.11 8.34
CA PHE A 360 -0.09 -13.73 9.41
C PHE A 360 1.41 -13.53 9.19
N GLN A 361 2.20 -13.87 10.20
CA GLN A 361 3.65 -13.74 10.16
C GLN A 361 4.30 -15.06 9.77
N ILE A 362 5.34 -15.02 8.95
CA ILE A 362 6.18 -16.18 8.66
C ILE A 362 7.45 -16.09 9.50
N ASN A 363 7.78 -17.18 10.21
CA ASN A 363 9.13 -17.44 10.71
C ASN A 363 9.77 -18.48 9.78
N PRO A 364 10.57 -18.07 8.77
CA PRO A 364 11.22 -19.02 7.87
C PRO A 364 12.39 -19.70 8.58
N HIS A 365 12.99 -20.70 7.93
CA HIS A 365 14.05 -21.51 8.52
C HIS A 365 13.65 -22.02 9.92
N TYR A 366 12.39 -22.42 10.06
CA TYR A 366 11.86 -22.81 11.35
C TYR A 366 12.48 -24.14 11.78
N THR A 367 13.08 -24.11 12.95
CA THR A 367 13.49 -25.28 13.70
C THR A 367 13.46 -24.93 15.17
N ASN A 368 12.95 -25.83 15.99
CA ASN A 368 13.00 -25.68 17.45
C ASN A 368 14.23 -26.36 18.06
N ALA A 369 15.07 -27.01 17.23
CA ALA A 369 16.31 -27.61 17.66
C ALA A 369 17.34 -26.54 18.06
N LEU A 370 18.14 -26.86 19.08
CA LEU A 370 19.27 -26.07 19.53
C LEU A 370 20.55 -26.91 19.50
N PRO A 371 21.74 -26.29 19.37
CA PRO A 371 22.99 -26.99 19.60
C PRO A 371 23.03 -27.64 20.99
N ALA A 372 23.71 -28.78 21.11
CA ALA A 372 23.84 -29.48 22.38
C ALA A 372 24.44 -28.56 23.46
N GLY A 373 23.78 -28.51 24.63
CA GLY A 373 24.20 -27.67 25.76
C GLY A 373 23.88 -26.17 25.63
N HIS A 374 23.25 -25.73 24.54
CA HIS A 374 22.86 -24.33 24.37
C HIS A 374 21.69 -23.97 25.31
N GLN A 375 21.86 -22.91 26.11
CA GLN A 375 20.87 -22.45 27.11
C GLN A 375 20.09 -21.21 26.66
N GLY A 376 20.35 -20.71 25.45
CA GLY A 376 19.58 -19.60 24.87
C GLY A 376 18.15 -20.00 24.53
N LYS A 377 17.30 -19.00 24.28
CA LYS A 377 15.89 -19.21 23.94
C LYS A 377 15.73 -20.06 22.68
N THR A 378 14.89 -21.09 22.77
CA THR A 378 14.43 -21.87 21.63
C THR A 378 13.66 -20.99 20.64
N ARG A 379 13.36 -21.52 19.45
CA ARG A 379 12.53 -20.78 18.49
C ARG A 379 11.12 -20.57 19.01
N ASN A 380 10.53 -21.59 19.62
CA ASN A 380 9.19 -21.49 20.21
C ASN A 380 9.13 -20.40 21.28
N GLN A 381 10.10 -20.35 22.19
CA GLN A 381 10.14 -19.33 23.25
C GLN A 381 10.21 -17.91 22.68
N ARG A 382 10.95 -17.68 21.59
CA ARG A 382 11.01 -16.37 20.94
C ARG A 382 9.68 -15.99 20.27
N ILE A 383 9.02 -16.96 19.64
CA ILE A 383 7.70 -16.76 19.03
C ILE A 383 6.65 -16.50 20.12
N GLU A 384 6.69 -17.23 21.24
CA GLU A 384 5.82 -17.03 22.39
C GLU A 384 5.97 -15.63 22.98
N GLU A 385 7.20 -15.11 23.11
CA GLU A 385 7.45 -13.73 23.54
C GLU A 385 6.86 -12.71 22.57
N TYR A 386 7.04 -12.92 21.27
CA TYR A 386 6.44 -12.07 20.25
C TYR A 386 4.90 -12.07 20.36
N LEU A 387 4.28 -13.23 20.52
CA LEU A 387 2.84 -13.39 20.66
C LEU A 387 2.30 -12.83 21.98
N ALA A 388 3.07 -12.88 23.07
CA ALA A 388 2.71 -12.23 24.32
C ALA A 388 2.66 -10.69 24.17
N ALA A 389 3.59 -10.11 23.42
CA ALA A 389 3.59 -8.69 23.11
C ALA A 389 2.56 -8.30 22.02
N ASN A 390 2.18 -9.25 21.15
CA ASN A 390 1.31 -9.06 20.00
C ASN A 390 0.21 -10.14 19.95
N PRO A 391 -0.73 -10.15 20.91
CA PRO A 391 -1.67 -11.27 21.10
C PRO A 391 -2.68 -11.44 19.95
N GLN A 392 -2.77 -10.47 19.04
CA GLN A 392 -3.63 -10.51 17.85
C GLN A 392 -2.95 -11.10 16.62
N SER A 393 -1.64 -11.37 16.70
CA SER A 393 -0.87 -11.95 15.61
C SER A 393 -0.92 -13.48 15.65
N THR A 394 -0.70 -14.11 14.50
CA THR A 394 -0.36 -15.53 14.40
C THR A 394 0.97 -15.68 13.67
N VAL A 395 1.68 -16.76 13.98
CA VAL A 395 2.99 -17.06 13.36
C VAL A 395 2.96 -18.46 12.78
N LEU A 396 3.37 -18.59 11.52
CA LEU A 396 3.70 -19.86 10.90
C LEU A 396 5.22 -20.06 10.96
N GLY A 397 5.66 -21.02 11.77
CA GLY A 397 7.00 -21.59 11.68
C GLY A 397 7.10 -22.47 10.43
N LEU A 398 7.74 -21.94 9.38
CA LEU A 398 7.88 -22.59 8.09
C LEU A 398 9.26 -23.26 7.98
N PRO A 399 9.34 -24.61 7.95
CA PRO A 399 10.61 -25.34 7.85
C PRO A 399 11.36 -25.07 6.54
N GLU A 400 12.67 -25.32 6.51
CA GLU A 400 13.42 -25.31 5.26
C GLU A 400 12.92 -26.42 4.31
N GLY A 401 12.89 -26.15 3.01
CA GLY A 401 12.33 -27.05 1.99
C GLY A 401 10.85 -26.81 1.71
N ASP A 402 10.13 -26.13 2.60
CA ASP A 402 8.71 -25.82 2.44
C ASP A 402 8.48 -24.40 1.91
N TRP A 403 7.28 -24.19 1.36
CA TRP A 403 6.82 -22.91 0.85
C TRP A 403 5.30 -22.76 0.99
N LEU A 404 4.83 -21.53 0.85
CA LEU A 404 3.41 -21.21 0.74
C LEU A 404 3.09 -20.80 -0.68
N HIS A 405 2.04 -21.39 -1.24
CA HIS A 405 1.39 -20.86 -2.44
C HIS A 405 0.18 -20.02 -2.03
N VAL A 406 0.14 -18.78 -2.46
CA VAL A 406 -0.94 -17.83 -2.21
C VAL A 406 -1.69 -17.59 -3.52
N ALA A 407 -2.97 -17.90 -3.54
CA ALA A 407 -3.90 -17.61 -4.62
C ALA A 407 -5.08 -16.80 -4.06
N ASP A 408 -4.98 -15.48 -4.22
CA ASP A 408 -5.82 -14.46 -3.59
C ASP A 408 -5.85 -14.63 -2.07
N ARG A 409 -6.98 -15.08 -1.50
CA ARG A 409 -7.12 -15.32 -0.06
C ARG A 409 -6.80 -16.75 0.36
N ALA A 410 -6.63 -17.66 -0.59
CA ALA A 410 -6.27 -19.05 -0.30
C ALA A 410 -4.74 -19.16 -0.17
N VAL A 411 -4.28 -19.60 1.00
CA VAL A 411 -2.86 -19.91 1.24
C VAL A 411 -2.73 -21.40 1.50
N THR A 412 -1.84 -22.07 0.77
CA THR A 412 -1.63 -23.51 0.90
C THR A 412 -0.18 -23.79 1.23
N LEU A 413 0.04 -24.61 2.26
CA LEU A 413 1.37 -25.14 2.59
C LEU A 413 1.76 -26.22 1.60
N GLN A 414 3.00 -26.15 1.11
CA GLN A 414 3.58 -27.14 0.21
C GLN A 414 5.03 -27.40 0.60
N GLY A 415 5.52 -28.59 0.29
CA GLY A 415 6.85 -29.05 0.67
C GLY A 415 6.83 -30.39 1.40
N PRO A 416 7.99 -30.94 1.75
CA PRO A 416 8.11 -32.26 2.36
C PRO A 416 7.88 -32.30 3.88
N HIS A 417 7.77 -31.15 4.57
CA HIS A 417 7.70 -31.11 6.03
C HIS A 417 6.36 -30.57 6.55
N ASP A 418 6.15 -30.78 7.84
CA ASP A 418 5.03 -30.18 8.56
C ASP A 418 5.46 -28.82 9.12
N ALA A 419 4.62 -27.81 8.91
CA ALA A 419 4.81 -26.49 9.51
C ALA A 419 4.14 -26.40 10.88
N VAL A 420 4.48 -25.36 11.63
CA VAL A 420 3.99 -25.16 13.00
C VAL A 420 3.26 -23.83 13.11
N TRP A 421 2.01 -23.87 13.53
CA TRP A 421 1.15 -22.70 13.70
C TRP A 421 1.04 -22.30 15.17
N PHE A 422 1.37 -21.04 15.44
CA PHE A 422 1.39 -20.45 16.77
C PHE A 422 0.31 -19.38 16.89
N THR A 423 -0.48 -19.47 17.96
CA THR A 423 -1.51 -18.49 18.34
C THR A 423 -1.37 -18.21 19.84
N HIS A 424 -1.51 -16.95 20.25
CA HIS A 424 -1.37 -16.59 21.66
C HIS A 424 -2.39 -17.32 22.55
N GLY A 425 -1.91 -17.95 23.63
CA GLY A 425 -2.75 -18.68 24.59
C GLY A 425 -3.37 -19.99 24.08
N ALA A 426 -3.02 -20.44 22.87
CA ALA A 426 -3.51 -21.69 22.29
C ALA A 426 -2.41 -22.76 22.25
N VAL A 427 -2.82 -24.03 22.17
CA VAL A 427 -1.91 -25.13 21.90
C VAL A 427 -1.34 -24.98 20.50
N VAL A 428 -0.02 -25.13 20.37
CA VAL A 428 0.68 -25.11 19.09
C VAL A 428 0.14 -26.20 18.17
N GLN A 429 -0.18 -25.84 16.93
CA GLN A 429 -0.77 -26.76 15.94
C GLN A 429 0.25 -27.14 14.88
N THR A 430 0.27 -28.41 14.51
CA THR A 430 1.05 -28.90 13.36
C THR A 430 0.18 -28.83 12.11
N LEU A 431 0.71 -28.27 11.03
CA LEU A 431 0.05 -28.19 9.73
C LEU A 431 0.80 -29.09 8.74
N ALA A 432 0.13 -30.11 8.24
CA ALA A 432 0.69 -31.00 7.23
C ALA A 432 0.76 -30.31 5.87
N SER A 433 1.71 -30.74 5.03
CA SER A 433 1.77 -30.33 3.63
C SER A 433 0.43 -30.54 2.91
N GLY A 434 0.02 -29.57 2.09
CA GLY A 434 -1.29 -29.49 1.46
C GLY A 434 -2.37 -28.80 2.30
N ALA A 435 -2.12 -28.50 3.58
CA ALA A 435 -3.07 -27.79 4.43
C ALA A 435 -3.30 -26.35 3.94
N THR A 436 -4.56 -25.92 3.96
CA THR A 436 -4.90 -24.51 3.82
C THR A 436 -4.55 -23.77 5.10
N VAL A 437 -3.73 -22.73 4.98
CA VAL A 437 -3.38 -21.82 6.06
C VAL A 437 -4.42 -20.69 6.05
N GLN A 438 -5.23 -20.62 7.10
CA GLN A 438 -6.15 -19.49 7.31
C GLN A 438 -5.64 -18.66 8.47
N GLY A 439 -5.41 -17.36 8.22
CA GLY A 439 -5.26 -16.38 9.29
C GLY A 439 -6.47 -16.40 10.22
N PRO A 440 -6.36 -15.84 11.44
CA PRO A 440 -7.48 -15.83 12.38
C PRO A 440 -8.73 -15.24 11.72
N VAL A 441 -9.82 -16.02 11.71
CA VAL A 441 -11.14 -15.56 11.30
C VAL A 441 -11.51 -14.40 12.22
N GLN A 442 -11.47 -13.16 11.71
CA GLN A 442 -12.05 -12.02 12.40
C GLN A 442 -13.57 -12.23 12.43
N GLY A 443 -14.05 -12.89 13.50
CA GLY A 443 -15.46 -13.27 13.63
C GLY A 443 -15.82 -14.17 14.80
N ALA A 444 -14.86 -14.76 15.54
CA ALA A 444 -15.16 -15.54 16.74
C ALA A 444 -14.86 -14.75 18.02
N ALA A 445 -15.60 -13.66 18.24
CA ALA A 445 -15.76 -13.13 19.60
C ALA A 445 -16.78 -14.02 20.32
N ARG A 446 -16.35 -14.73 21.37
CA ARG A 446 -17.23 -15.22 22.43
C ARG A 446 -17.37 -14.15 23.50
#